data_AF-A0A8H8DNF6-F1
#
_entry.id   AF-A0A8H8DNF6-F1
#
_cell.length_a   1.000
_cell.length_b   1.000
_cell.length_c   1.000
_cell.angle_alpha   90.00
_cell.angle_beta   90.00
_cell.angle_gamma   90.00
#
_symmetry.space_group_name_H-M   'P 1'
#
loop_
_entity.id
_entity.type
_entity.pdbx_description
1 polymer ?
#
loop_
_entity_poly.entity_id
_entity_poly.type
_entity_poly.pdbx_seq_one_letter_code
_entity_poly.pdbx_strand_id
1 'polypeptide(L)'
;MPFGQIVIGPPGSGKTTYCHGMHLFFGALGRKSSIVNLDPANDYVSYPCSLDIRQLISVNEIMKETGLGPNGAVIYALEVLEENFKWLKEGLEYLGGRIFVVHLVDSHYCADPSKYISVLMLSLRSMLQMDLPHVNVLSKIDLIGMYGDLLFNLDFYTEVQDLSRLLPHLEKDSILSSFTSLNTAICDMIESFGLIGFETLCIDDKISMARLLSVIDKANGYVFGASESTRDSLFSVAMRQGWSYERSVHDVQERWITNKKAYDKHEARQWIDESASIQIHERIE
;
A
#
# COMPACT_ATOMS: atom_id res chain seq x y z
N MET A 1 23.59 -3.14 2.69
CA MET A 1 22.68 -4.16 3.27
C MET A 1 21.37 -4.14 2.48
N PRO A 2 20.80 -5.31 2.14
CA PRO A 2 19.49 -5.38 1.48
C PRO A 2 18.34 -5.02 2.44
N PHE A 3 17.20 -4.61 1.88
CA PHE A 3 15.98 -4.26 2.62
C PHE A 3 14.80 -4.96 1.94
N GLY A 4 13.89 -5.52 2.74
CA GLY A 4 12.71 -6.24 2.28
C GLY A 4 11.43 -5.52 2.69
N GLN A 5 10.44 -5.53 1.79
CA GLN A 5 9.08 -5.07 2.09
C GLN A 5 8.14 -6.28 2.13
N ILE A 6 7.54 -6.55 3.29
CA ILE A 6 6.43 -7.50 3.41
C ILE A 6 5.14 -6.74 3.13
N VAL A 7 4.48 -7.10 2.03
CA VAL A 7 3.24 -6.44 1.60
C VAL A 7 2.05 -7.28 2.05
N ILE A 8 1.21 -6.71 2.91
CA ILE A 8 0.03 -7.36 3.47
C ILE A 8 -1.22 -6.51 3.26
N GLY A 9 -2.38 -7.11 3.52
CA GLY A 9 -3.66 -6.39 3.53
C GLY A 9 -4.82 -7.20 2.98
N PRO A 10 -6.06 -6.70 3.12
CA PRO A 10 -7.27 -7.39 2.69
C PRO A 10 -7.25 -7.79 1.21
N PRO A 11 -8.07 -8.78 0.81
CA PRO A 11 -8.33 -9.05 -0.59
C PRO A 11 -8.78 -7.78 -1.32
N GLY A 12 -8.26 -7.56 -2.54
CA GLY A 12 -8.61 -6.39 -3.33
C GLY A 12 -7.89 -5.09 -2.95
N SER A 13 -7.09 -5.02 -1.87
CA SER A 13 -6.38 -3.78 -1.50
C SER A 13 -5.26 -3.34 -2.46
N GLY A 14 -4.97 -4.14 -3.50
CA GLY A 14 -4.00 -3.79 -4.54
C GLY A 14 -2.57 -4.27 -4.29
N LYS A 15 -2.35 -5.30 -3.45
CA LYS A 15 -1.03 -5.87 -3.14
C LYS A 15 -0.18 -6.20 -4.38
N THR A 16 -0.72 -6.99 -5.29
CA THR A 16 -0.04 -7.38 -6.54
C THR A 16 0.27 -6.17 -7.42
N THR A 17 -0.67 -5.22 -7.53
CA THR A 17 -0.49 -3.97 -8.26
C THR A 17 0.61 -3.10 -7.65
N TYR A 18 0.67 -3.01 -6.31
CA TYR A 18 1.72 -2.31 -5.59
C TYR A 18 3.09 -2.94 -5.85
N CYS A 19 3.22 -4.27 -5.73
CA CYS A 19 4.48 -4.97 -6.01
C CYS A 19 4.97 -4.70 -7.45
N HIS A 20 4.07 -4.71 -8.43
CA HIS A 20 4.39 -4.38 -9.81
C HIS A 20 4.82 -2.92 -9.97
N GLY A 21 4.03 -1.97 -9.45
CA GLY A 21 4.31 -0.54 -9.52
C GLY A 21 5.65 -0.18 -8.87
N MET A 22 5.92 -0.73 -7.68
CA MET A 22 7.20 -0.53 -6.98
C MET A 22 8.38 -1.14 -7.74
N HIS A 23 8.20 -2.31 -8.37
CA HIS A 23 9.26 -2.92 -9.17
C HIS A 23 9.67 -2.04 -10.36
N LEU A 24 8.68 -1.53 -11.11
CA LEU A 24 8.91 -0.59 -12.20
C LEU A 24 9.54 0.71 -11.70
N PHE A 25 9.03 1.23 -10.59
CA PHE A 25 9.52 2.47 -9.98
C PHE A 25 10.98 2.33 -9.51
N PHE A 26 11.35 1.21 -8.88
CA PHE A 26 12.73 0.91 -8.54
C PHE A 26 13.63 0.79 -9.77
N GLY A 27 13.15 0.13 -10.83
CA GLY A 27 13.87 0.06 -12.10
C GLY A 27 14.17 1.44 -12.68
N ALA A 28 13.19 2.35 -12.68
CA ALA A 28 13.37 3.73 -13.12
C ALA A 28 14.36 4.53 -12.25
N LEU A 29 14.43 4.24 -10.95
CA LEU A 29 15.40 4.82 -10.03
C LEU A 29 16.80 4.17 -10.11
N GLY A 30 16.99 3.14 -10.94
CA GLY A 30 18.23 2.37 -11.00
C GLY A 30 18.46 1.49 -9.76
N ARG A 31 17.44 1.30 -8.92
CA ARG A 31 17.47 0.42 -7.75
C ARG A 31 17.12 -1.00 -8.17
N LYS A 32 18.00 -1.96 -7.86
CA LYS A 32 17.70 -3.38 -8.08
C LYS A 32 16.66 -3.83 -7.06
N SER A 33 15.64 -4.54 -7.53
CA SER A 33 14.61 -5.16 -6.69
C SER A 33 14.37 -6.60 -7.12
N SER A 34 14.07 -7.44 -6.14
CA SER A 34 13.69 -8.85 -6.31
C SER A 34 12.30 -9.04 -5.71
N ILE A 35 11.42 -9.77 -6.39
CA ILE A 35 10.05 -10.00 -5.92
C ILE A 35 9.90 -11.46 -5.48
N VAL A 36 9.29 -11.66 -4.32
CA VAL A 36 8.95 -12.98 -3.78
C VAL A 36 7.43 -13.09 -3.73
N ASN A 37 6.87 -14.06 -4.45
CA ASN A 37 5.44 -14.36 -4.39
C ASN A 37 5.16 -15.43 -3.33
N LEU A 38 4.46 -15.05 -2.27
CA LEU A 38 3.98 -15.96 -1.23
C LEU A 38 2.46 -16.16 -1.26
N ASP A 39 1.77 -15.63 -2.28
CA ASP A 39 0.33 -15.84 -2.46
C ASP A 39 0.10 -17.06 -3.38
N PRO A 40 -0.39 -18.20 -2.84
CA PRO A 40 -0.59 -19.41 -3.61
C PRO A 40 -1.86 -19.36 -4.49
N ALA A 41 -2.73 -18.36 -4.30
CA ALA A 41 -3.94 -18.14 -5.10
C ALA A 41 -3.72 -17.11 -6.24
N ASN A 42 -2.52 -16.54 -6.36
CA ASN A 42 -2.21 -15.55 -7.38
C ASN A 42 -1.76 -16.21 -8.70
N ASP A 43 -2.71 -16.48 -9.60
CA ASP A 43 -2.44 -17.13 -10.88
C ASP A 43 -1.76 -16.21 -11.92
N TYR A 44 -1.93 -14.89 -11.80
CA TYR A 44 -1.45 -13.91 -12.76
C TYR A 44 -0.37 -13.02 -12.15
N VAL A 45 0.89 -13.44 -12.29
CA VAL A 45 2.05 -12.63 -11.94
C VAL A 45 2.58 -11.96 -13.20
N SER A 46 2.43 -10.65 -13.32
CA SER A 46 2.84 -9.86 -14.50
C SER A 46 4.31 -9.42 -14.47
N TYR A 47 5.11 -9.96 -13.54
CA TYR A 47 6.48 -9.52 -13.27
C TYR A 47 7.38 -10.71 -12.88
N PRO A 48 8.70 -10.59 -13.08
CA PRO A 48 9.63 -11.67 -12.73
C PRO A 48 9.71 -11.84 -11.22
N CYS A 49 9.31 -13.02 -10.73
CA CYS A 49 9.53 -13.43 -9.34
C CYS A 49 10.85 -14.19 -9.20
N SER A 50 11.65 -13.79 -8.21
CA SER A 50 12.88 -14.51 -7.83
C SER A 50 12.56 -15.79 -7.06
N LEU A 51 11.45 -15.79 -6.31
CA LEU A 51 10.95 -16.94 -5.59
C LEU A 51 9.42 -16.92 -5.67
N ASP A 52 8.80 -18.07 -5.93
CA ASP A 52 7.35 -18.17 -6.10
C ASP A 52 6.84 -19.46 -5.44
N ILE A 53 5.96 -19.33 -4.46
CA ILE A 53 5.35 -20.45 -3.73
C ILE A 53 4.66 -21.44 -4.66
N ARG A 54 4.20 -21.00 -5.84
CA ARG A 54 3.55 -21.86 -6.83
C ARG A 54 4.49 -22.91 -7.43
N GLN A 55 5.80 -22.75 -7.26
CA GLN A 55 6.79 -23.79 -7.59
C GLN A 55 6.76 -24.96 -6.60
N LEU A 56 6.25 -24.74 -5.38
CA LEU A 56 5.98 -25.79 -4.40
C LEU A 56 4.56 -26.32 -4.54
N ILE A 57 3.56 -25.43 -4.57
CA ILE A 57 2.15 -25.83 -4.54
C ILE A 57 1.21 -24.77 -5.12
N SER A 58 0.18 -25.22 -5.86
CA SER A 58 -0.86 -24.37 -6.44
C SER A 58 -2.23 -24.62 -5.79
N VAL A 59 -2.95 -23.55 -5.44
CA VAL A 59 -4.33 -23.64 -4.89
C VAL A 59 -5.27 -24.37 -5.85
N ASN A 60 -5.12 -24.14 -7.15
CA ASN A 60 -5.96 -24.78 -8.17
C ASN A 60 -5.75 -26.30 -8.24
N GLU A 61 -4.53 -26.77 -7.98
CA GLU A 61 -4.20 -28.20 -7.94
C GLU A 61 -4.76 -28.84 -6.67
N ILE A 62 -4.57 -28.19 -5.51
CA ILE A 62 -5.12 -28.64 -4.22
C ILE A 62 -6.63 -28.81 -4.31
N MET A 63 -7.36 -27.81 -4.83
CA MET A 63 -8.82 -27.87 -4.93
C MET A 63 -9.29 -29.05 -5.80
N LYS A 64 -8.56 -29.37 -6.87
CA LYS A 64 -8.88 -30.50 -7.76
C LYS A 64 -8.62 -31.85 -7.11
N GLU A 65 -7.53 -31.98 -6.37
CA GLU A 65 -7.11 -33.27 -5.79
C GLU A 65 -7.82 -33.60 -4.47
N THR A 66 -8.04 -32.59 -3.63
CA THR A 66 -8.60 -32.77 -2.28
C THR A 66 -10.10 -32.52 -2.20
N GLY A 67 -10.68 -31.85 -3.21
CA GLY A 67 -12.07 -31.38 -3.18
C GLY A 67 -12.33 -30.25 -2.20
N LEU A 68 -11.28 -29.62 -1.65
CA LEU A 68 -11.40 -28.47 -0.75
C LEU A 68 -11.91 -27.23 -1.50
N GLY A 69 -12.66 -26.38 -0.77
CA GLY A 69 -13.00 -25.04 -1.25
C GLY A 69 -11.78 -24.09 -1.25
N PRO A 70 -11.90 -22.89 -1.86
CA PRO A 70 -10.77 -21.97 -2.04
C PRO A 70 -10.03 -21.61 -0.74
N ASN A 71 -10.77 -21.32 0.34
CA ASN A 71 -10.16 -20.99 1.62
C ASN A 71 -9.43 -22.19 2.23
N GLY A 72 -10.01 -23.39 2.14
CA GLY A 72 -9.37 -24.62 2.63
C GLY A 72 -8.10 -24.93 1.86
N ALA A 73 -8.11 -24.71 0.55
CA ALA A 73 -6.93 -24.90 -0.30
C ALA A 73 -5.82 -23.88 0.00
N VAL A 74 -6.14 -22.62 0.33
CA VAL A 74 -5.12 -21.64 0.78
C VAL A 74 -4.49 -22.06 2.11
N ILE A 75 -5.29 -22.52 3.08
CA ILE A 75 -4.75 -23.02 4.36
C ILE A 75 -3.83 -24.22 4.12
N TYR A 76 -4.28 -25.19 3.31
CA TYR A 76 -3.47 -26.33 2.94
C TYR A 76 -2.15 -25.93 2.26
N ALA A 77 -2.18 -24.95 1.35
CA ALA A 77 -0.97 -24.43 0.71
C ALA A 77 0.02 -23.82 1.73
N LEU A 78 -0.49 -23.16 2.77
CA LEU A 78 0.33 -22.59 3.85
C LEU A 78 0.90 -23.67 4.78
N GLU A 79 0.14 -24.74 5.06
CA GLU A 79 0.63 -25.91 5.80
C GLU A 79 1.79 -26.58 5.05
N VAL A 80 1.65 -26.77 3.73
CA VAL A 80 2.74 -27.30 2.89
C VAL A 80 3.95 -26.36 2.89
N LEU A 81 3.76 -25.05 2.85
CA LEU A 81 4.86 -24.09 2.97
C LEU A 81 5.58 -24.21 4.33
N GLU A 82 4.84 -24.41 5.42
CA GLU A 82 5.38 -24.61 6.77
C GLU A 82 6.23 -25.89 6.84
N GLU A 83 5.73 -27.00 6.29
CA GLU A 83 6.50 -28.25 6.19
C GLU A 83 7.77 -28.09 5.33
N ASN A 84 7.75 -27.17 4.36
CA ASN A 84 8.85 -26.88 3.45
C ASN A 84 9.58 -25.56 3.80
N PHE A 85 9.54 -25.11 5.07
CA PHE A 85 10.12 -23.83 5.48
C PHE A 85 11.61 -23.68 5.13
N LYS A 86 12.35 -24.79 5.05
CA LYS A 86 13.76 -24.79 4.62
C LYS A 86 13.94 -24.23 3.21
N TRP A 87 13.06 -24.56 2.28
CA TRP A 87 13.07 -24.02 0.91
C TRP A 87 12.91 -22.50 0.91
N LEU A 88 11.98 -21.99 1.73
CA LEU A 88 11.75 -20.55 1.86
C LEU A 88 12.97 -19.86 2.46
N LYS A 89 13.54 -20.43 3.54
CA LYS A 89 14.72 -19.88 4.20
C LYS A 89 15.91 -19.79 3.26
N GLU A 90 16.21 -20.85 2.51
CA GLU A 90 17.31 -20.87 1.53
C GLU A 90 17.07 -19.86 0.40
N GLY A 91 15.83 -19.73 -0.08
CA GLY A 91 15.45 -18.73 -1.08
C GLY A 91 15.59 -17.28 -0.57
N LEU A 92 15.29 -17.03 0.71
CA LEU A 92 15.39 -15.71 1.34
C LEU A 92 16.81 -15.36 1.83
N GLU A 93 17.63 -16.35 2.21
CA GLU A 93 19.01 -16.13 2.66
C GLU A 93 19.87 -15.46 1.57
N TYR A 94 19.61 -15.76 0.29
CA TYR A 94 20.23 -15.08 -0.84
C TYR A 94 19.84 -13.59 -0.95
N LEU A 95 18.62 -13.25 -0.51
CA LEU A 95 18.09 -11.89 -0.58
C LEU A 95 18.52 -11.05 0.63
N GLY A 96 18.52 -11.64 1.84
CA GLY A 96 18.92 -11.04 3.11
C GLY A 96 18.16 -9.75 3.47
N GLY A 97 18.43 -9.20 4.65
CA GLY A 97 18.16 -7.79 4.94
C GLY A 97 17.18 -7.48 6.06
N ARG A 98 16.97 -6.18 6.29
CA ARG A 98 15.97 -5.68 7.25
C ARG A 98 14.60 -5.69 6.61
N ILE A 99 13.62 -6.22 7.31
CA ILE A 99 12.25 -6.34 6.83
C ILE A 99 11.41 -5.19 7.40
N PHE A 100 10.55 -4.66 6.54
CA PHE A 100 9.57 -3.62 6.85
C PHE A 100 8.20 -4.03 6.34
N VAL A 101 7.13 -3.79 7.09
CA VAL A 101 5.76 -4.17 6.71
C VAL A 101 5.05 -3.00 6.04
N VAL A 102 4.46 -3.24 4.88
CA VAL A 102 3.55 -2.31 4.18
C VAL A 102 2.17 -2.92 4.18
N HIS A 103 1.24 -2.33 4.93
CA HIS A 103 -0.14 -2.80 4.99
C HIS A 103 -1.04 -1.94 4.13
N LEU A 104 -1.47 -2.52 3.01
CA LEU A 104 -2.35 -1.88 2.06
C LEU A 104 -3.80 -2.09 2.43
N VAL A 105 -4.52 -0.99 2.54
CA VAL A 105 -5.94 -0.92 2.81
C VAL A 105 -6.58 -0.14 1.68
N ASP A 106 -7.68 -0.65 1.11
CA ASP A 106 -8.40 0.08 0.07
C ASP A 106 -9.06 1.34 0.63
N SER A 107 -8.84 2.50 0.01
CA SER A 107 -9.44 3.76 0.42
C SER A 107 -10.98 3.76 0.36
N HIS A 108 -11.59 2.84 -0.40
CA HIS A 108 -13.04 2.63 -0.39
C HIS A 108 -13.62 2.43 1.02
N TYR A 109 -12.87 1.80 1.93
CA TYR A 109 -13.36 1.55 3.28
C TYR A 109 -13.59 2.83 4.09
N CYS A 110 -12.95 3.96 3.75
CA CYS A 110 -13.16 5.25 4.41
C CYS A 110 -14.55 5.85 4.15
N ALA A 111 -15.23 5.43 3.07
CA ALA A 111 -16.55 5.93 2.71
C ALA A 111 -17.67 5.45 3.66
N ASP A 112 -17.44 4.38 4.42
CA ASP A 112 -18.40 3.81 5.34
C ASP A 112 -17.79 3.69 6.76
N PRO A 113 -18.41 4.30 7.80
CA PRO A 113 -17.87 4.27 9.16
C PRO A 113 -17.60 2.88 9.72
N SER A 114 -18.50 1.93 9.48
CA SER A 114 -18.42 0.57 10.03
C SER A 114 -17.29 -0.22 9.38
N LYS A 115 -17.15 -0.07 8.05
CA LYS A 115 -16.01 -0.62 7.31
C LYS A 115 -14.69 0.01 7.74
N TYR A 116 -14.67 1.32 7.94
CA TYR A 116 -13.47 2.03 8.39
C TYR A 116 -13.00 1.54 9.76
N ILE A 117 -13.89 1.41 10.75
CA ILE A 117 -13.55 0.84 12.06
C ILE A 117 -13.01 -0.59 11.95
N SER A 118 -13.63 -1.41 11.10
CA SER A 118 -13.18 -2.79 10.87
C SER A 118 -11.73 -2.84 10.35
N VAL A 119 -11.39 -1.91 9.46
CA VAL A 119 -10.04 -1.74 8.92
C VAL A 119 -9.05 -1.24 9.98
N LEU A 120 -9.46 -0.31 10.85
CA LEU A 120 -8.62 0.16 11.96
C LEU A 120 -8.28 -0.99 12.91
N MET A 121 -9.28 -1.80 13.27
CA MET A 121 -9.07 -3.01 14.09
C MET A 121 -8.12 -4.00 13.44
N LEU A 122 -8.27 -4.24 12.13
CA LEU A 122 -7.37 -5.12 11.38
C LEU A 122 -5.93 -4.57 11.35
N SER A 123 -5.77 -3.26 11.14
CA SER A 123 -4.47 -2.60 11.11
C SER A 123 -3.77 -2.65 12.46
N LEU A 124 -4.50 -2.34 13.54
CA LEU A 124 -4.00 -2.45 14.91
C LEU A 124 -3.56 -3.87 15.24
N ARG A 125 -4.41 -4.86 14.93
CA ARG A 125 -4.08 -6.27 15.14
C ARG A 125 -2.80 -6.66 14.40
N SER A 126 -2.67 -6.23 13.14
CA SER A 126 -1.48 -6.54 12.34
C SER A 126 -0.21 -5.95 12.96
N MET A 127 -0.26 -4.68 13.41
CA MET A 127 0.87 -4.02 14.07
C MET A 127 1.28 -4.74 15.36
N LEU A 128 0.30 -5.14 16.18
CA LEU A 128 0.56 -5.83 17.45
C LEU A 128 1.08 -7.27 17.25
N GLN A 129 0.66 -7.96 16.19
CA GLN A 129 1.04 -9.37 15.96
C GLN A 129 2.39 -9.53 15.24
N MET A 130 2.75 -8.61 14.35
CA MET A 130 3.95 -8.77 13.52
C MET A 130 5.24 -8.28 14.19
N ASP A 131 5.15 -7.42 15.22
CA ASP A 131 6.31 -6.86 15.95
C ASP A 131 7.46 -6.38 15.03
N LEU A 132 7.09 -5.81 13.89
CA LEU A 132 8.00 -5.28 12.88
C LEU A 132 7.66 -3.82 12.58
N PRO A 133 8.64 -2.99 12.17
CA PRO A 133 8.37 -1.66 11.68
C PRO A 133 7.38 -1.71 10.52
N HIS A 134 6.35 -0.87 10.58
CA HIS A 134 5.15 -1.03 9.76
C HIS A 134 4.59 0.35 9.37
N VAL A 135 4.25 0.53 8.09
CA VAL A 135 3.40 1.62 7.60
C VAL A 135 2.05 1.10 7.11
N ASN A 136 0.95 1.71 7.55
CA ASN A 136 -0.35 1.47 6.91
C ASN A 136 -0.53 2.45 5.75
N VAL A 137 -1.17 2.00 4.68
CA VAL A 137 -1.30 2.74 3.43
C VAL A 137 -2.73 2.62 2.91
N LEU A 138 -3.38 3.76 2.71
CA LEU A 138 -4.65 3.86 1.98
C LEU A 138 -4.34 3.86 0.47
N SER A 139 -4.63 2.74 -0.18
CA SER A 139 -4.42 2.54 -1.62
C SER A 139 -5.61 3.02 -2.45
N LYS A 140 -5.36 3.20 -3.75
CA LYS A 140 -6.36 3.61 -4.74
C LYS A 140 -7.06 4.93 -4.39
N ILE A 141 -6.30 5.88 -3.82
CA ILE A 141 -6.87 7.16 -3.36
C ILE A 141 -7.55 7.92 -4.51
N ASP A 142 -7.12 7.68 -5.75
CA ASP A 142 -7.71 8.21 -6.97
C ASP A 142 -9.16 7.73 -7.21
N LEU A 143 -9.56 6.58 -6.67
CA LEU A 143 -10.89 6.00 -6.82
C LEU A 143 -11.86 6.41 -5.71
N ILE A 144 -11.39 7.05 -4.63
CA ILE A 144 -12.20 7.31 -3.44
C ILE A 144 -13.50 8.07 -3.76
N GLY A 145 -13.42 9.09 -4.63
CA GLY A 145 -14.57 9.90 -5.05
C GLY A 145 -15.57 9.16 -5.92
N MET A 146 -15.26 7.95 -6.42
CA MET A 146 -16.24 7.11 -7.13
C MET A 146 -17.17 6.35 -6.17
N TYR A 147 -16.78 6.21 -4.91
CA TYR A 147 -17.49 5.40 -3.93
C TYR A 147 -18.45 6.20 -3.03
N GLY A 148 -18.43 7.53 -3.14
CA GLY A 148 -19.27 8.44 -2.37
C GLY A 148 -18.48 9.60 -1.79
N ASP A 149 -19.19 10.53 -1.17
CA ASP A 149 -18.58 11.63 -0.45
C ASP A 149 -18.08 11.16 0.92
N LEU A 150 -16.87 11.57 1.27
CA LEU A 150 -16.35 11.32 2.62
C LEU A 150 -17.11 12.16 3.65
N LEU A 151 -17.33 11.58 4.83
CA LEU A 151 -17.96 12.29 5.94
C LEU A 151 -17.04 13.39 6.51
N PHE A 152 -15.73 13.18 6.42
CA PHE A 152 -14.70 14.07 6.94
C PHE A 152 -13.60 14.29 5.90
N ASN A 153 -12.73 15.25 6.16
CA ASN A 153 -11.51 15.44 5.35
C ASN A 153 -10.60 14.22 5.45
N LEU A 154 -9.75 14.04 4.45
CA LEU A 154 -8.82 12.93 4.36
C LEU A 154 -7.87 12.85 5.56
N ASP A 155 -7.51 14.00 6.15
CA ASP A 155 -6.70 14.09 7.37
C ASP A 155 -7.27 13.26 8.53
N PHE A 156 -8.60 13.26 8.68
CA PHE A 156 -9.28 12.47 9.72
C PHE A 156 -9.00 10.97 9.54
N TYR A 157 -8.98 10.49 8.30
CA TYR A 157 -8.77 9.08 7.99
C TYR A 157 -7.28 8.69 7.99
N THR A 158 -6.38 9.64 7.74
CA THR A 158 -4.94 9.38 7.76
C THR A 158 -4.34 9.47 9.15
N GLU A 159 -4.81 10.40 9.98
CA GLU A 159 -4.28 10.63 11.33
C GLU A 159 -4.96 9.77 12.40
N VAL A 160 -6.20 9.31 12.15
CA VAL A 160 -6.96 8.42 13.05
C VAL A 160 -7.11 9.03 14.45
N GLN A 161 -7.48 10.31 14.51
CA GLN A 161 -7.75 11.04 15.75
C GLN A 161 -9.23 11.43 15.84
N ASP A 162 -9.74 11.56 17.06
CA ASP A 162 -11.13 11.93 17.35
C ASP A 162 -12.19 11.02 16.69
N LEU A 163 -11.97 9.70 16.70
CA LEU A 163 -12.90 8.65 16.24
C LEU A 163 -14.27 8.71 16.90
N SER A 164 -14.39 9.35 18.07
CA SER A 164 -15.68 9.67 18.69
C SER A 164 -16.65 10.40 17.73
N ARG A 165 -16.12 11.15 16.76
CA ARG A 165 -16.91 11.82 15.70
C ARG A 165 -17.63 10.86 14.76
N LEU A 166 -17.21 9.59 14.67
CA LEU A 166 -17.89 8.55 13.88
C LEU A 166 -19.12 7.98 14.59
N LEU A 167 -19.19 8.05 15.92
CA LEU A 167 -20.25 7.39 16.70
C LEU A 167 -21.67 7.78 16.25
N PRO A 168 -22.00 9.07 16.03
CA PRO A 168 -23.35 9.46 15.57
C PRO A 168 -23.69 8.94 14.18
N HIS A 169 -22.69 8.56 13.38
CA HIS A 169 -22.89 8.01 12.03
C HIS A 169 -23.03 6.48 12.04
N LEU A 170 -22.38 5.79 12.98
CA LEU A 170 -22.58 4.36 13.20
C LEU A 170 -23.99 4.06 13.73
N GLU A 171 -24.50 4.93 14.60
CA GLU A 171 -25.82 4.78 15.23
C GLU A 171 -27.01 5.02 14.29
N LYS A 172 -26.76 5.49 13.06
CA LYS A 172 -27.81 5.60 12.03
C LYS A 172 -28.21 4.25 11.47
N ASP A 173 -27.36 3.24 11.60
CA ASP A 173 -27.69 1.87 11.22
C ASP A 173 -28.54 1.22 12.31
N SER A 174 -29.69 0.66 11.93
CA SER A 174 -30.66 0.07 12.86
C SER A 174 -30.07 -1.07 13.68
N ILE A 175 -29.05 -1.76 13.15
CA ILE A 175 -28.37 -2.85 13.85
C ILE A 175 -27.31 -2.31 14.81
N LEU A 176 -26.53 -1.32 14.37
CA LEU A 176 -25.39 -0.80 15.12
C LEU A 176 -25.79 0.17 16.24
N SER A 177 -26.97 0.79 16.14
CA SER A 177 -27.54 1.63 17.20
C SER A 177 -27.73 0.89 18.53
N SER A 178 -27.87 -0.44 18.49
CA SER A 178 -27.98 -1.27 19.69
C SER A 178 -26.65 -1.48 20.42
N PHE A 179 -25.52 -1.13 19.79
CA PHE A 179 -24.16 -1.42 20.26
C PHE A 179 -23.31 -0.18 20.56
N THR A 180 -23.94 0.96 20.91
CA THR A 180 -23.24 2.23 21.21
C THR A 180 -22.07 2.04 22.18
N SER A 181 -22.28 1.38 23.32
CA SER A 181 -21.23 1.18 24.33
C SER A 181 -20.04 0.39 23.80
N LEU A 182 -20.28 -0.60 22.94
CA LEU A 182 -19.24 -1.37 22.29
C LEU A 182 -18.47 -0.53 21.26
N ASN A 183 -19.18 0.23 20.42
CA ASN A 183 -18.56 1.10 19.42
C ASN A 183 -17.68 2.17 20.08
N THR A 184 -18.15 2.77 21.18
CA THR A 184 -17.34 3.71 21.98
C THR A 184 -16.10 3.02 22.52
N ALA A 185 -16.23 1.86 23.16
CA ALA A 185 -15.08 1.13 23.70
C ALA A 185 -14.06 0.74 22.61
N ILE A 186 -14.51 0.39 21.41
CA ILE A 186 -13.63 0.09 20.26
C ILE A 186 -12.88 1.34 19.82
N CYS A 187 -13.56 2.48 19.63
CA CYS A 187 -12.92 3.75 19.25
C CYS A 187 -11.88 4.17 20.31
N ASP A 188 -12.26 4.16 21.59
CA ASP A 188 -11.38 4.52 22.70
C ASP A 188 -10.15 3.60 22.76
N MET A 189 -10.35 2.29 22.56
CA MET A 189 -9.26 1.33 22.52
C MET A 189 -8.28 1.66 21.38
N ILE A 190 -8.78 1.89 20.17
CA ILE A 190 -7.94 2.19 19.00
C ILE A 190 -7.11 3.47 19.23
N GLU A 191 -7.75 4.54 19.70
CA GLU A 191 -7.07 5.79 20.02
C GLU A 191 -6.04 5.63 21.14
N SER A 192 -6.34 4.83 22.16
CA SER A 192 -5.44 4.63 23.31
C SER A 192 -4.09 4.00 22.92
N PHE A 193 -4.05 3.21 21.85
CA PHE A 193 -2.78 2.70 21.33
C PHE A 193 -1.97 3.78 20.61
N GLY A 194 -2.63 4.72 19.92
CA GLY A 194 -1.95 5.80 19.19
C GLY A 194 -0.96 5.33 18.11
N LEU A 195 -1.09 4.08 17.66
CA LEU A 195 -0.16 3.44 16.71
C LEU A 195 -0.59 3.60 15.25
N ILE A 196 -1.89 3.79 15.02
CA ILE A 196 -2.43 3.76 13.67
C ILE A 196 -2.32 5.14 13.04
N GLY A 197 -1.60 5.21 11.92
CA GLY A 197 -1.69 6.28 10.94
C GLY A 197 -1.59 5.69 9.54
N PHE A 198 -2.07 6.41 8.54
CA PHE A 198 -2.03 5.98 7.15
C PHE A 198 -1.31 6.98 6.26
N GLU A 199 -0.43 6.46 5.40
CA GLU A 199 0.03 7.16 4.20
C GLU A 199 -0.97 6.95 3.06
N THR A 200 -0.96 7.84 2.06
CA THR A 200 -1.85 7.73 0.90
C THR A 200 -1.08 7.27 -0.33
N LEU A 201 -1.73 6.44 -1.16
CA LEU A 201 -1.12 5.86 -2.34
C LEU A 201 -2.05 5.90 -3.56
N CYS A 202 -1.57 6.56 -4.61
CA CYS A 202 -2.01 6.36 -5.99
C CYS A 202 -0.83 5.77 -6.78
N ILE A 203 -1.00 4.56 -7.32
CA ILE A 203 0.10 3.83 -7.98
C ILE A 203 0.55 4.51 -9.27
N ASP A 204 -0.37 5.16 -9.98
CA ASP A 204 -0.09 5.86 -11.23
C ASP A 204 0.54 7.26 -11.00
N ASP A 205 0.48 7.79 -9.77
CA ASP A 205 1.10 9.06 -9.41
C ASP A 205 2.53 8.87 -8.90
N LYS A 206 3.51 9.27 -9.72
CA LYS A 206 4.94 9.22 -9.39
C LYS A 206 5.28 9.98 -8.10
N ILE A 207 4.58 11.08 -7.81
CA ILE A 207 4.79 11.88 -6.59
C ILE A 207 4.33 11.08 -5.37
N SER A 208 3.15 10.44 -5.46
CA SER A 208 2.62 9.57 -4.41
C SER A 208 3.55 8.37 -4.14
N MET A 209 4.01 7.70 -5.19
CA MET A 209 4.99 6.60 -5.08
C MET A 209 6.31 7.06 -4.45
N ALA A 210 6.84 8.21 -4.86
CA ALA A 210 8.08 8.78 -4.31
C ALA A 210 7.95 9.12 -2.81
N ARG A 211 6.82 9.71 -2.40
CA ARG A 211 6.54 10.03 -1.00
C ARG A 211 6.50 8.77 -0.15
N LEU A 212 5.70 7.77 -0.55
CA LEU A 212 5.59 6.51 0.19
C LEU A 212 6.95 5.82 0.30
N LEU A 213 7.72 5.76 -0.79
CA LEU A 213 9.07 5.22 -0.76
C LEU A 213 9.98 5.99 0.21
N SER A 214 9.90 7.33 0.25
CA SER A 214 10.69 8.10 1.21
C SER A 214 10.33 7.79 2.66
N VAL A 215 9.05 7.56 2.97
CA VAL A 215 8.61 7.18 4.32
C VAL A 215 9.15 5.80 4.67
N ILE A 216 9.02 4.83 3.76
CA ILE A 216 9.55 3.48 3.94
C ILE A 216 11.08 3.49 4.10
N ASP A 217 11.81 4.23 3.26
CA ASP A 217 13.28 4.34 3.31
C ASP A 217 13.78 5.00 4.61
N LYS A 218 13.02 5.95 5.17
CA LYS A 218 13.32 6.53 6.48
C LYS A 218 13.08 5.53 7.59
N ALA A 219 11.94 4.83 7.55
CA ALA A 219 11.51 3.91 8.60
C ALA A 219 12.34 2.61 8.62
N ASN A 220 12.78 2.11 7.46
CA ASN A 220 13.65 0.93 7.36
C ASN A 220 15.14 1.28 7.62
N GLY A 221 15.51 2.57 7.60
CA GLY A 221 16.86 3.06 7.81
C GLY A 221 17.76 3.02 6.58
N TYR A 222 17.21 2.83 5.38
CA TYR A 222 17.91 2.87 4.09
C TYR A 222 18.62 4.21 3.90
N VAL A 223 17.98 5.32 4.28
CA VAL A 223 18.55 6.68 4.19
C VAL A 223 19.88 6.83 4.96
N PHE A 224 20.07 6.06 6.04
CA PHE A 224 21.26 6.14 6.89
C PHE A 224 22.36 5.14 6.50
N GLY A 225 22.07 4.17 5.63
CA GLY A 225 22.98 3.08 5.26
C GLY A 225 23.90 3.37 4.07
N ALA A 226 23.72 4.50 3.39
CA ALA A 226 24.49 4.84 2.19
C ALA A 226 25.74 5.69 2.51
N SER A 227 26.80 5.02 2.98
CA SER A 227 28.16 5.41 2.59
C SER A 227 28.51 4.68 1.28
N GLU A 228 28.89 5.42 0.23
CA GLU A 228 29.31 4.96 -1.12
C GLU A 228 28.14 4.51 -2.04
N SER A 229 27.95 4.95 -3.30
CA SER A 229 28.84 5.56 -4.30
C SER A 229 28.04 6.11 -5.51
N THR A 230 28.30 7.38 -5.86
CA THR A 230 28.42 8.00 -7.21
C THR A 230 27.36 7.82 -8.31
N ARG A 231 26.19 7.19 -8.10
CA ARG A 231 25.05 7.27 -9.06
C ARG A 231 23.75 7.83 -8.49
N ASP A 232 23.74 8.15 -7.20
CA ASP A 232 22.58 8.73 -6.52
C ASP A 232 22.38 10.25 -6.79
N SER A 233 23.20 10.87 -7.66
CA SER A 233 23.37 12.33 -7.70
C SER A 233 22.21 13.14 -8.26
N LEU A 234 21.16 12.54 -8.84
CA LEU A 234 20.00 13.31 -9.30
C LEU A 234 18.84 13.22 -8.31
N PHE A 235 18.51 12.01 -7.86
CA PHE A 235 17.42 11.81 -6.91
C PHE A 235 17.80 12.19 -5.48
N SER A 236 19.00 11.82 -5.02
CA SER A 236 19.46 12.24 -3.68
C SER A 236 19.75 13.75 -3.62
N VAL A 237 20.15 14.35 -4.74
CA VAL A 237 20.31 15.81 -4.85
C VAL A 237 18.96 16.50 -4.93
N ALA A 238 17.97 15.98 -5.65
CA ALA A 238 16.59 16.50 -5.62
C ALA A 238 15.98 16.40 -4.20
N MET A 239 16.20 15.27 -3.51
CA MET A 239 15.81 15.06 -2.12
C MET A 239 16.58 15.97 -1.14
N ARG A 240 17.87 16.26 -1.38
CA ARG A 240 18.69 17.17 -0.56
C ARG A 240 18.48 18.66 -0.87
N GLN A 241 18.09 19.00 -2.10
CA GLN A 241 17.86 20.38 -2.55
C GLN A 241 16.44 20.88 -2.26
N GLY A 242 15.60 20.11 -1.56
CA GLY A 242 14.27 20.56 -1.18
C GLY A 242 13.30 20.64 -2.35
N TRP A 243 13.35 19.71 -3.32
CA TRP A 243 12.14 19.41 -4.08
C TRP A 243 11.10 18.90 -3.08
N SER A 244 10.21 19.79 -2.67
CA SER A 244 9.12 19.53 -1.74
C SER A 244 8.12 18.57 -2.39
N TYR A 245 8.42 17.27 -2.34
CA TYR A 245 7.45 16.21 -2.56
C TYR A 245 6.43 16.13 -1.40
N GLU A 246 6.49 17.05 -0.43
CA GLU A 246 5.45 17.31 0.56
C GLU A 246 4.21 17.90 -0.14
N ARG A 247 3.53 17.08 -0.95
CA ARG A 247 2.08 17.20 -1.05
C ARG A 247 1.55 16.80 0.31
N SER A 248 1.00 17.78 1.02
CA SER A 248 0.23 17.55 2.23
C SER A 248 -0.94 16.61 1.92
N VAL A 249 -1.52 15.98 2.95
CA VAL A 249 -2.74 15.20 2.77
C VAL A 249 -3.88 16.08 2.21
N HIS A 250 -3.89 17.37 2.57
CA HIS A 250 -4.72 18.39 1.94
C HIS A 250 -4.52 18.49 0.42
N ASP A 251 -3.28 18.49 -0.10
CA ASP A 251 -3.03 18.53 -1.55
C ASP A 251 -3.52 17.25 -2.26
N VAL A 252 -3.43 16.10 -1.58
CA VAL A 252 -3.98 14.83 -2.07
C VAL A 252 -5.50 14.90 -2.14
N GLN A 253 -6.15 15.44 -1.10
CA GLN A 253 -7.59 15.68 -1.08
C GLN A 253 -8.02 16.62 -2.22
N GLU A 254 -7.31 17.75 -2.40
CA GLU A 254 -7.61 18.69 -3.48
C GLU A 254 -7.47 18.05 -4.87
N ARG A 255 -6.39 17.29 -5.10
CA ARG A 255 -6.11 16.63 -6.39
C ARG A 255 -7.11 15.51 -6.70
N TRP A 256 -7.46 14.67 -5.74
CA TRP A 256 -8.18 13.41 -6.00
C TRP A 256 -9.65 13.42 -5.56
N ILE A 257 -10.04 14.33 -4.66
CA ILE A 257 -11.38 14.38 -4.07
C ILE A 257 -12.09 15.67 -4.50
N THR A 258 -11.60 16.84 -4.05
CA THR A 258 -12.31 18.12 -4.22
C THR A 258 -12.35 18.57 -5.68
N ASN A 259 -11.19 18.59 -6.36
CA ASN A 259 -11.02 19.27 -7.65
C ASN A 259 -10.54 18.33 -8.78
N LYS A 260 -10.76 17.02 -8.65
CA LYS A 260 -10.27 15.97 -9.58
C LYS A 260 -10.44 16.31 -11.06
N LYS A 261 -11.65 16.68 -11.48
CA LYS A 261 -11.96 17.00 -12.89
C LYS A 261 -11.14 18.17 -13.44
N ALA A 262 -10.87 19.18 -12.61
CA ALA A 262 -10.09 20.35 -13.01
C ALA A 262 -8.61 19.99 -13.20
N TYR A 263 -8.06 19.21 -12.27
CA TYR A 263 -6.68 18.71 -12.35
C TYR A 263 -6.48 17.76 -13.53
N ASP A 264 -7.37 16.77 -13.72
CA ASP A 264 -7.30 15.83 -14.84
C ASP A 264 -7.32 16.56 -16.19
N LYS A 265 -8.14 17.61 -16.32
CA LYS A 265 -8.20 18.45 -17.54
C LYS A 265 -6.93 19.27 -17.73
N HIS A 266 -6.33 19.76 -16.66
CA HIS A 266 -5.09 20.52 -16.72
C HIS A 266 -3.90 19.64 -17.13
N GLU A 267 -3.77 18.45 -16.53
CA GLU A 267 -2.73 17.48 -16.87
C GLU A 267 -2.89 16.97 -18.32
N ALA A 268 -4.12 16.70 -18.77
CA ALA A 268 -4.37 16.31 -20.16
C ALA A 268 -3.94 17.40 -21.16
N ARG A 269 -4.13 18.69 -20.82
CA ARG A 269 -3.65 19.81 -21.65
C ARG A 269 -2.13 19.87 -21.69
N GLN A 270 -1.48 19.74 -20.54
CA GLN A 270 -0.01 19.73 -20.47
C GLN A 270 0.59 18.60 -21.31
N TRP A 271 0.02 17.40 -21.25
CA TRP A 271 0.49 16.29 -22.10
C TRP A 271 0.31 16.54 -23.59
N ILE A 272 -0.80 17.16 -24.00
CA ILE A 272 -1.01 17.55 -25.40
C ILE A 272 0.05 18.57 -25.83
N ASP A 273 0.32 19.57 -24.99
CA ASP A 273 1.30 20.62 -25.27
C ASP A 273 2.74 20.08 -25.31
N GLU A 274 3.10 19.19 -24.38
CA GLU A 274 4.41 18.50 -24.35
C GLU A 274 4.59 17.58 -25.56
N SER A 275 3.57 16.80 -25.91
CA SER A 275 3.62 15.89 -27.07
C SER A 275 3.74 16.67 -28.39
N ALA A 276 3.05 17.80 -28.50
CA ALA A 276 3.18 18.70 -29.66
C ALA A 276 4.59 19.31 -29.74
N SER A 277 5.19 19.65 -28.60
CA SER A 277 6.55 20.21 -28.53
C SER A 277 7.63 19.19 -28.95
N ILE A 278 7.46 17.92 -28.58
CA ILE A 278 8.36 16.83 -28.96
C ILE A 278 8.28 16.54 -30.46
N GLN A 279 7.07 16.51 -31.05
CA GLN A 279 6.89 16.32 -32.49
C GLN A 279 7.45 17.47 -33.34
N ILE A 280 7.51 18.68 -32.79
CA ILE A 280 8.16 19.83 -33.44
C ILE A 280 9.68 19.68 -33.40
N HIS A 281 10.25 19.18 -32.31
CA HIS A 281 11.70 18.91 -32.21
C HIS A 281 12.15 17.79 -33.18
N GLU A 282 11.40 16.69 -33.29
CA GLU A 282 11.71 15.59 -34.23
C GLU A 282 11.54 15.96 -35.72
N ARG A 283 10.90 17.09 -36.04
CA ARG A 283 10.76 17.60 -37.42
C ARG A 283 11.82 18.62 -37.81
N ILE A 284 12.64 19.08 -36.86
CA ILE A 284 13.67 20.10 -37.08
C ILE A 284 15.08 19.49 -37.11
N GLU A 285 15.23 18.21 -36.72
CA GLU A 285 16.40 17.36 -37.01
C GLU A 285 16.23 16.57 -38.32
#